data_AF-A0A7G9FM05-F1
#
_entry.id   AF-A0A7G9FM05-F1
#
_cell.length_a   1.000
_cell.length_b   1.000
_cell.length_c   1.000
_cell.angle_alpha   90.00
_cell.angle_beta   90.00
_cell.angle_gamma   90.00
#
_symmetry.space_group_name_H-M   'P 1'
#
loop_
_entity.id
_entity.type
_entity.pdbx_description
1 polymer ?
#
loop_
_entity_poly.entity_id
_entity_poly.type
_entity_poly.pdbx_seq_one_letter_code
_entity_poly.pdbx_strand_id
1 'polypeptide(L)'
;MILIIGGAYQGKFEYAKANFKEGHQIINNFHKYVRKTMQQGGDPELEAKQLMNKAVLAGNADKLVLVSDEVGSGIVPIDAFEREFREKNGRVNCYLASQAEQVIRVTAGIGTRIK
;
A
#
# COMPACT_ATOMS: atom_id res chain seq x y z
N MET A 1 -3.66 -9.79 -6.88
CA MET A 1 -2.99 -8.55 -6.43
C MET A 1 -1.90 -8.91 -5.44
N ILE A 2 -0.76 -8.24 -5.57
CA ILE A 2 0.38 -8.30 -4.65
C ILE A 2 0.46 -6.97 -3.89
N LEU A 3 0.62 -7.04 -2.57
CA LEU A 3 0.85 -5.87 -1.72
C LEU A 3 2.28 -5.87 -1.20
N ILE A 4 3.01 -4.78 -1.42
CA ILE A 4 4.37 -4.58 -0.93
C ILE A 4 4.37 -3.45 0.09
N ILE A 5 4.78 -3.75 1.31
CA ILE A 5 4.84 -2.81 2.44
C ILE A 5 6.25 -2.71 3.01
N GLY A 6 6.49 -1.70 3.85
CA GLY A 6 7.77 -1.48 4.52
C GLY A 6 7.99 0.01 4.82
N GLY A 7 9.01 0.32 5.60
CA GLY A 7 9.32 1.71 5.96
C GLY A 7 9.72 2.57 4.77
N ALA A 8 9.66 3.89 4.94
CA ALA A 8 10.16 4.85 3.95
C ALA A 8 11.61 4.52 3.55
N TYR A 9 11.93 4.68 2.27
CA TYR A 9 13.27 4.47 1.71
C TYR A 9 13.86 3.05 1.85
N GLN A 10 13.07 2.03 2.19
CA GLN A 10 13.56 0.64 2.31
C GLN A 10 13.66 -0.14 0.98
N GLY A 11 13.67 0.53 -0.17
CA GLY A 11 13.87 -0.12 -1.47
C GLY A 11 12.65 -0.84 -2.07
N LYS A 12 11.45 -0.63 -1.55
CA LYS A 12 10.21 -1.32 -2.00
C LYS A 12 9.95 -1.23 -3.51
N PHE A 13 10.12 -0.05 -4.10
CA PHE A 13 9.83 0.15 -5.53
C PHE A 13 10.85 -0.54 -6.43
N GLU A 14 12.13 -0.53 -6.05
CA GLU A 14 13.17 -1.28 -6.76
C GLU A 14 12.95 -2.79 -6.62
N TYR A 15 12.57 -3.26 -5.43
CA TYR A 15 12.17 -4.64 -5.22
C TYR A 15 10.97 -5.03 -6.09
N ALA A 16 9.93 -4.18 -6.14
CA ALA A 16 8.75 -4.41 -6.98
C ALA A 16 9.13 -4.52 -8.46
N LYS A 17 9.93 -3.57 -8.95
CA LYS A 17 10.45 -3.59 -10.32
C LYS A 17 11.33 -4.80 -10.58
N ALA A 18 12.14 -5.26 -9.65
CA ALA A 18 13.01 -6.41 -9.89
C ALA A 18 12.22 -7.73 -10.04
N ASN A 19 11.10 -7.87 -9.31
CA ASN A 19 10.38 -9.13 -9.19
C ASN A 19 9.06 -9.20 -9.99
N PHE A 20 8.47 -8.07 -10.38
CA PHE A 20 7.13 -8.01 -11.00
C PHE A 20 7.09 -7.10 -12.25
N LYS A 21 7.90 -7.42 -13.27
CA LYS A 21 8.03 -6.60 -14.49
C LYS A 21 6.97 -6.87 -15.55
N GLU A 22 6.88 -8.11 -16.02
CA GLU A 22 6.04 -8.43 -17.18
C GLU A 22 4.59 -8.63 -16.78
N GLY A 23 3.68 -7.98 -17.51
CA GLY A 23 2.23 -8.09 -17.32
C GLY A 23 1.67 -7.45 -16.05
N HIS A 24 2.52 -7.02 -15.11
CA HIS A 24 2.10 -6.42 -13.85
C HIS A 24 1.99 -4.89 -13.93
N GLN A 25 0.98 -4.34 -13.27
CA GLN A 25 0.81 -2.90 -13.08
C GLN A 25 1.27 -2.52 -11.67
N ILE A 26 2.38 -1.78 -11.58
CA ILE A 26 2.92 -1.32 -10.29
C ILE A 26 2.37 0.08 -9.96
N ILE A 27 1.63 0.20 -8.85
CA ILE A 27 1.24 1.49 -8.28
C ILE A 27 2.14 1.77 -7.07
N ASN A 28 3.01 2.76 -7.21
CA ASN A 28 3.97 3.13 -6.17
C ASN A 28 3.43 4.23 -5.24
N ASN A 29 3.95 4.28 -4.02
CA ASN A 29 3.65 5.28 -2.99
C ASN A 29 2.15 5.38 -2.64
N PHE A 30 1.46 4.25 -2.49
CA PHE A 30 0.03 4.22 -2.21
C PHE A 30 -0.35 4.97 -0.92
N HIS A 31 0.52 5.01 0.07
CA HIS A 31 0.36 5.83 1.28
C HIS A 31 0.17 7.33 0.98
N LYS A 32 0.72 7.87 -0.12
CA LYS A 32 0.49 9.26 -0.54
C LYS A 32 -0.92 9.46 -1.07
N TYR A 33 -1.50 8.44 -1.70
CA TYR A 33 -2.89 8.46 -2.11
C TYR A 33 -3.79 8.56 -0.87
N VAL A 34 -3.56 7.71 0.13
CA VAL A 34 -4.25 7.78 1.43
C VAL A 34 -4.15 9.17 2.04
N ARG A 35 -2.94 9.74 2.11
CA ARG A 35 -2.73 11.10 2.66
C ARG A 35 -3.53 12.14 1.89
N LYS A 36 -3.46 12.12 0.55
CA LYS A 36 -4.16 13.08 -0.32
C LYS A 36 -5.67 13.00 -0.14
N THR A 37 -6.23 11.79 -0.10
CA THR A 37 -7.66 11.58 0.15
C THR A 37 -8.09 12.20 1.48
N MET A 38 -7.31 11.98 2.55
CA MET A 38 -7.61 12.58 3.86
C MET A 38 -7.52 14.10 3.85
N GLN A 39 -6.51 14.69 3.19
CA GLN A 39 -6.38 16.15 3.05
C GLN A 39 -7.56 16.78 2.31
N GLN A 40 -8.23 16.00 1.45
CA GLN A 40 -9.41 16.42 0.69
C GLN A 40 -10.73 16.12 1.44
N GLY A 41 -10.67 15.61 2.67
CA GLY A 41 -11.84 15.24 3.47
C GLY A 41 -12.53 13.94 3.04
N GLY A 42 -11.88 13.12 2.21
CA GLY A 42 -12.40 11.84 1.74
C GLY A 42 -12.10 10.66 2.67
N ASP A 43 -12.69 9.50 2.37
CA ASP A 43 -12.43 8.24 3.07
C ASP A 43 -11.46 7.35 2.26
N PRO A 44 -10.20 7.21 2.69
CA PRO A 44 -9.21 6.43 1.97
C PRO A 44 -9.50 4.92 1.96
N GLU A 45 -10.26 4.39 2.93
CA GLU A 45 -10.63 2.98 2.93
C GLU A 45 -11.70 2.70 1.86
N LEU A 46 -12.69 3.60 1.73
CA LEU A 46 -13.68 3.52 0.66
C LEU A 46 -13.04 3.63 -0.72
N GLU A 47 -12.11 4.55 -0.92
CA GLU A 47 -11.43 4.71 -2.20
C GLU A 47 -10.53 3.51 -2.54
N ALA A 48 -9.84 2.93 -1.55
CA ALA A 48 -9.10 1.68 -1.73
C ALA A 48 -10.04 0.54 -2.16
N LYS A 49 -11.22 0.41 -1.54
CA LYS A 49 -12.25 -0.56 -1.96
C LYS A 49 -12.71 -0.34 -3.40
N GLN A 50 -12.96 0.90 -3.78
CA GLN A 50 -13.37 1.25 -5.13
C GLN A 50 -12.29 0.93 -6.18
N LEU A 51 -11.02 1.22 -5.87
CA LEU A 51 -9.89 0.86 -6.74
C LEU A 51 -9.82 -0.65 -6.95
N MET A 52 -9.94 -1.43 -5.87
CA MET A 52 -9.94 -2.89 -5.95
C MET A 52 -11.12 -3.42 -6.76
N ASN A 53 -12.33 -2.91 -6.54
CA ASN A 53 -13.51 -3.30 -7.31
C ASN A 53 -13.34 -3.00 -8.80
N LYS A 54 -12.78 -1.84 -9.16
CA LYS A 54 -12.49 -1.48 -10.55
C LYS A 54 -11.49 -2.45 -11.18
N ALA A 55 -10.41 -2.80 -10.47
CA ALA A 55 -9.43 -3.76 -10.97
C ALA A 55 -10.02 -5.17 -11.17
N VAL A 56 -10.92 -5.59 -10.28
CA VAL A 56 -11.62 -6.87 -10.41
C VAL A 56 -12.54 -6.86 -11.64
N LEU A 57 -13.35 -5.83 -11.81
CA LEU A 57 -14.24 -5.69 -12.96
C LEU A 57 -13.49 -5.61 -14.30
N ALA A 58 -12.29 -5.01 -14.30
CA ALA A 58 -11.42 -4.95 -15.47
C ALA A 58 -10.66 -6.25 -15.75
N GLY A 59 -10.77 -7.28 -14.89
CA GLY A 59 -10.07 -8.56 -15.06
C GLY A 59 -8.55 -8.44 -14.95
N ASN A 60 -8.04 -7.44 -14.21
CA ASN A 60 -6.59 -7.21 -14.05
C ASN A 60 -6.14 -7.11 -12.58
N ALA A 61 -6.99 -7.49 -11.64
CA ALA A 61 -6.67 -7.49 -10.20
C ALA A 61 -5.51 -8.43 -9.85
N ASP A 62 -5.32 -9.51 -10.60
CA ASP A 62 -4.20 -10.45 -10.49
C ASP A 62 -2.86 -9.78 -10.79
N LYS A 63 -2.85 -8.91 -11.80
CA LYS A 63 -1.67 -8.17 -12.30
C LYS A 63 -1.28 -6.95 -11.46
N LEU A 64 -2.12 -6.55 -10.51
CA LEU A 64 -1.90 -5.34 -9.72
C LEU A 64 -0.86 -5.56 -8.60
N VAL A 65 0.15 -4.69 -8.55
CA VAL A 65 1.15 -4.61 -7.48
C VAL A 65 1.06 -3.25 -6.80
N LEU A 66 0.58 -3.23 -5.55
CA LEU A 66 0.50 -2.00 -4.76
C LEU A 66 1.73 -1.89 -3.85
N VAL A 67 2.40 -0.74 -3.88
CA VAL A 67 3.54 -0.45 -3.00
C VAL A 67 3.17 0.68 -2.05
N SER A 68 3.16 0.40 -0.75
CA SER A 68 2.74 1.33 0.30
C SER A 68 3.79 1.44 1.42
N ASP A 69 3.78 2.56 2.13
CA ASP A 69 4.61 2.70 3.32
C ASP A 69 3.85 2.15 4.53
N GLU A 70 4.59 1.47 5.40
CA GLU A 70 4.17 1.15 6.76
C GLU A 70 4.72 2.26 7.67
N VAL A 71 3.83 2.94 8.40
CA VAL A 71 4.15 4.14 9.21
C VAL A 71 3.78 3.97 10.69
N GLY A 72 3.24 2.80 11.05
CA GLY A 72 2.77 2.45 12.38
C GLY A 72 3.88 2.06 13.35
N SER A 73 5.04 1.61 12.87
CA SER A 73 6.15 1.13 13.70
C SER A 73 7.05 2.22 14.31
N GLY A 74 6.70 3.51 14.14
CA GLY A 74 7.44 4.65 14.68
C GLY A 74 6.77 5.32 15.88
N ILE A 75 7.28 6.50 16.26
CA ILE A 75 6.70 7.34 17.33
C ILE A 75 5.32 7.85 16.90
N VAL A 76 4.40 7.98 17.85
CA VAL A 76 3.09 8.60 17.62
C VAL A 76 3.26 10.12 17.41
N PRO A 77 2.79 10.68 16.28
CA PRO A 77 2.92 12.11 16.02
C PRO A 77 2.15 12.99 17.02
N ILE A 78 2.74 14.15 17.34
CA ILE A 78 2.09 15.21 18.11
C ILE A 78 0.95 15.83 17.28
N ASP A 79 1.22 16.08 16.00
CA ASP A 79 0.23 16.61 15.07
C ASP A 79 -0.96 15.64 14.91
N ALA A 80 -2.17 16.19 15.00
CA ALA A 80 -3.41 15.40 14.99
C ALA A 80 -3.65 14.75 13.62
N PHE A 81 -3.37 15.46 12.53
CA PHE A 81 -3.53 14.93 11.18
C PHE A 81 -2.54 13.82 10.90
N GLU A 82 -1.27 13.97 11.28
CA GLU A 82 -0.26 12.92 11.11
C GLU A 82 -0.58 11.67 11.91
N ARG A 83 -1.15 11.82 13.12
CA ARG A 83 -1.64 10.69 13.94
C ARG A 83 -2.80 9.97 13.26
N GLU A 84 -3.78 10.72 12.76
CA GLU A 84 -4.92 10.14 12.05
C GLU A 84 -4.47 9.45 10.77
N PHE A 85 -3.55 10.07 10.02
CA PHE A 85 -2.96 9.49 8.81
C PHE A 85 -2.27 8.16 9.11
N ARG A 86 -1.48 8.09 10.20
CA ARG A 86 -0.84 6.86 10.65
C ARG A 86 -1.88 5.74 10.85
N GLU A 87 -2.99 6.03 11.53
CA GLU A 87 -4.05 5.04 11.78
C GLU A 87 -4.78 4.63 10.50
N LYS A 88 -5.22 5.60 9.69
CA LYS A 88 -5.97 5.35 8.46
C LYS A 88 -5.13 4.60 7.44
N ASN A 89 -3.86 4.97 7.26
CA ASN A 89 -2.94 4.24 6.37
C ASN A 89 -2.73 2.79 6.85
N GLY A 90 -2.64 2.57 8.17
CA GLY A 90 -2.61 1.22 8.74
C GLY A 90 -3.86 0.41 8.40
N ARG A 91 -5.07 0.98 8.59
CA ARG A 91 -6.33 0.31 8.25
C ARG A 91 -6.46 0.00 6.76
N VAL A 92 -6.06 0.93 5.89
CA VAL A 92 -6.03 0.72 4.44
C VAL A 92 -5.07 -0.41 4.08
N ASN A 93 -3.86 -0.44 4.65
CA ASN A 93 -2.91 -1.53 4.41
C ASN A 93 -3.46 -2.89 4.91
N CYS A 94 -4.18 -2.93 6.04
CA CYS A 94 -4.86 -4.15 6.50
C CYS A 94 -5.95 -4.61 5.52
N TYR A 95 -6.78 -3.69 5.04
CA TYR A 95 -7.78 -3.99 4.02
C TYR A 95 -7.12 -4.55 2.75
N LEU A 96 -6.12 -3.87 2.21
CA LEU A 96 -5.42 -4.34 1.01
C LEU A 96 -4.75 -5.70 1.24
N ALA A 97 -4.12 -5.92 2.41
CA ALA A 97 -3.52 -7.21 2.75
C ALA A 97 -4.55 -8.35 2.79
N SER A 98 -5.78 -8.08 3.23
CA SER A 98 -6.87 -9.06 3.21
C SER A 98 -7.25 -9.48 1.77
N GLN A 99 -7.22 -8.54 0.83
CA GLN A 99 -7.53 -8.75 -0.58
C GLN A 99 -6.34 -9.29 -1.39
N ALA A 100 -5.12 -9.13 -0.89
CA ALA A 100 -3.90 -9.53 -1.57
C ALA A 100 -3.75 -11.06 -1.61
N GLU A 101 -3.24 -11.60 -2.71
CA GLU A 101 -2.77 -12.98 -2.77
C GLU A 101 -1.43 -13.13 -2.06
N GLN A 102 -0.56 -12.12 -2.22
CA GLN A 102 0.75 -12.06 -1.58
C GLN A 102 0.92 -10.75 -0.84
N VAL A 103 1.51 -10.81 0.35
CA VAL A 103 1.97 -9.63 1.08
C VAL A 103 3.46 -9.75 1.33
N ILE A 104 4.22 -8.77 0.86
CA ILE A 104 5.68 -8.75 0.96
C ILE A 104 6.09 -7.55 1.79
N ARG A 105 6.79 -7.78 2.90
CA ARG A 105 7.48 -6.75 3.65
C ARG A 105 8.88 -6.59 3.09
N VAL A 106 9.27 -5.39 2.68
CA VAL A 106 10.64 -5.11 2.24
C VAL A 106 11.36 -4.31 3.32
N THR A 107 12.55 -4.78 3.70
CA THR A 107 13.43 -4.12 4.66
C THR A 107 14.87 -4.16 4.15
N ALA A 108 15.53 -2.99 4.09
CA ALA A 108 16.85 -2.83 3.48
C ALA A 108 16.94 -3.42 2.05
N GLY A 109 15.87 -3.28 1.26
CA GLY A 109 15.77 -3.84 -0.10
C GLY A 109 15.47 -5.34 -0.16
N ILE A 110 15.41 -6.04 0.98
CA ILE A 110 15.18 -7.48 1.05
C ILE A 110 13.68 -7.73 1.29
N GLY A 111 13.04 -8.48 0.41
CA GLY A 111 11.64 -8.86 0.55
C GLY A 111 11.44 -10.14 1.36
N THR A 112 10.49 -10.09 2.29
CA THR A 112 10.00 -11.24 3.06
C THR A 112 8.50 -11.38 2.81
N ARG A 113 8.09 -12.52 2.25
CA ARG A 113 6.68 -12.84 2.07
C ARG A 113 6.06 -13.20 3.43
N ILE A 114 5.00 -12.49 3.80
CA ILE A 114 4.25 -12.67 5.06
C ILE A 114 2.80 -13.16 4.84
N LYS A 115 2.38 -13.27 3.58
CA LYS A 115 1.18 -13.94 3.06
C LYS A 115 1.46 -14.40 1.64
#